data_AF-A0A2G5V7I3-F1
#
_entry.id   AF-A0A2G5V7I3-F1
#
_cell.length_a   1.000
_cell.length_b   1.000
_cell.length_c   1.000
_cell.angle_alpha   90.00
_cell.angle_beta   90.00
_cell.angle_gamma   90.00
#
_symmetry.space_group_name_H-M   'P 1'
#
loop_
_entity.id
_entity.type
_entity.pdbx_description
1 polymer ?
#
loop_
_entity_poly.entity_id
_entity_poly.type
_entity_poly.pdbx_seq_one_letter_code
_entity_poly.pdbx_strand_id
1 'polypeptide(L)'
;MNFLMAWFLLQWFEAILAKSVIIPYQIGLITIGIEPSKAISSWSSIEKEDVLIVKNKEEIMPLYIASFFLWHYMASILFAIVAITIERGCATLFMEDYESRSRRYIPIILIIITNAITIPYSYFVLHNRLSLLLSYSQGVANGTFVFFGYFALWRINLYWRRKMSSTKPGDHDKYSLGRKFQIEENIRSLQLAKKLVIASLTYILFTLVILVFSTLQIVPQLNFIYVHYMDNCILLAAFVMSVTLLFCSRSWRRKFKNDLPFVHNFLNTRVSQSNLLILLSNKDSETYFEQLKHAWA
;
A
#
# COMPACT_ATOMS: atom_id res chain seq x y z
N MET A 1 -1.19 13.78 7.26
CA MET A 1 -1.21 12.71 6.24
C MET A 1 0.16 12.66 5.60
N ASN A 2 0.86 11.52 5.66
CA ASN A 2 2.28 11.44 5.35
C ASN A 2 2.57 11.70 3.87
N PHE A 3 3.45 12.66 3.60
CA PHE A 3 4.01 12.98 2.29
C PHE A 3 4.45 11.72 1.51
N LEU A 4 5.02 10.74 2.22
CA LEU A 4 5.40 9.43 1.70
C LEU A 4 4.23 8.67 1.05
N MET A 5 3.09 8.60 1.73
CA MET A 5 1.93 7.85 1.24
C MET A 5 1.27 8.55 0.06
N ALA A 6 1.25 9.89 0.06
CA ALA A 6 0.77 10.68 -1.07
C ALA A 6 1.62 10.45 -2.32
N TRP A 7 2.95 10.40 -2.18
CA TRP A 7 3.86 10.11 -3.30
C TRP A 7 3.57 8.75 -3.95
N PHE A 8 3.48 7.68 -3.15
CA PHE A 8 3.20 6.34 -3.68
C PHE A 8 1.80 6.21 -4.29
N LEU A 9 0.82 6.98 -3.82
CA LEU A 9 -0.50 7.06 -4.46
C LEU A 9 -0.44 7.79 -5.81
N LEU A 10 0.39 8.83 -5.95
CA LEU A 10 0.58 9.53 -7.22
C LEU A 10 1.21 8.64 -8.30
N GLN A 11 2.09 7.71 -7.91
CA GLN A 11 2.67 6.74 -8.86
C GLN A 11 1.62 5.83 -9.51
N TRP A 12 0.41 5.72 -8.96
CA TRP A 12 -0.70 5.03 -9.62
C TRP A 12 -1.08 5.66 -10.97
N PHE A 13 -0.92 6.98 -11.12
CA PHE A 13 -1.14 7.64 -12.41
C PHE A 13 -0.13 7.18 -13.47
N GLU A 14 1.10 6.82 -13.09
CA GLU A 14 2.08 6.22 -14.03
C GLU A 14 1.54 4.91 -14.61
N ALA A 15 0.94 4.06 -13.77
CA ALA A 15 0.35 2.79 -14.19
C ALA A 15 -0.85 2.97 -15.12
N ILE A 16 -1.72 3.95 -14.83
CA ILE A 16 -2.88 4.26 -15.67
C ILE A 16 -2.41 4.73 -17.04
N LEU A 17 -1.50 5.71 -17.09
CA LEU A 17 -0.99 6.25 -18.35
C LEU A 17 -0.28 5.16 -19.16
N ALA A 18 0.55 4.34 -18.52
CA ALA A 18 1.21 3.21 -19.17
C ALA A 18 0.19 2.22 -19.76
N LYS A 19 -0.85 1.85 -18.99
CA LYS A 19 -1.90 0.94 -19.47
C LYS A 19 -2.72 1.54 -20.61
N SER A 20 -3.03 2.83 -20.57
CA SER A 20 -3.70 3.52 -21.69
C SER A 20 -2.93 3.43 -23.00
N VAL A 21 -1.58 3.44 -22.94
CA VAL A 21 -0.73 3.25 -24.12
C VAL A 21 -0.63 1.78 -24.54
N ILE A 22 -0.58 0.84 -23.59
CA ILE A 22 -0.44 -0.60 -23.88
C ILE A 22 -1.72 -1.23 -24.45
N ILE A 23 -2.90 -0.81 -23.97
CA ILE A 23 -4.21 -1.41 -24.35
C ILE A 23 -4.46 -1.44 -25.87
N PRO A 24 -4.22 -0.36 -26.65
CA PRO A 24 -4.36 -0.39 -28.11
C PRO A 24 -3.54 -1.49 -28.80
N TYR A 25 -2.36 -1.81 -28.27
CA TYR A 25 -1.53 -2.90 -28.78
C TYR A 25 -2.09 -4.28 -28.37
N GLN A 26 -2.61 -4.40 -27.14
CA GLN A 26 -3.20 -5.66 -26.64
C GLN A 26 -4.52 -6.03 -27.35
N ILE A 27 -5.34 -5.04 -27.72
CA ILE A 27 -6.60 -5.25 -28.44
C ILE A 27 -6.36 -5.50 -29.95
N GLY A 28 -5.13 -5.25 -30.43
CA GLY A 28 -4.79 -5.36 -31.85
C GLY A 28 -5.24 -4.16 -32.69
N LEU A 29 -5.55 -3.02 -32.06
CA LEU A 29 -5.84 -1.76 -32.76
C LEU A 29 -4.57 -1.21 -33.43
N ILE A 30 -3.41 -1.40 -32.77
CA ILE A 30 -2.08 -1.13 -33.33
C ILE A 30 -1.32 -2.44 -33.39
N THR A 31 -1.00 -2.91 -34.60
CA THR A 31 -0.28 -4.17 -34.81
C THR A 31 1.23 -3.92 -34.90
N ILE A 32 2.01 -4.78 -34.25
CA ILE A 32 3.48 -4.79 -34.31
C ILE A 32 3.90 -6.16 -34.84
N GLY A 33 4.57 -6.19 -36.00
CA GLY A 33 5.04 -7.44 -36.60
C GLY A 33 4.07 -8.07 -37.62
N ILE A 34 4.44 -9.25 -38.13
CA ILE A 34 3.85 -9.88 -39.34
C ILE A 34 2.72 -10.86 -39.00
N GLU A 35 2.58 -11.29 -37.74
CA GLU A 35 1.56 -12.27 -37.32
C GLU A 35 0.46 -11.62 -36.46
N PRO A 36 -0.66 -11.20 -37.05
CA PRO A 36 -1.80 -10.61 -36.32
C PRO A 36 -2.58 -11.62 -35.47
N SER A 37 -2.29 -12.92 -35.56
CA SER A 37 -3.03 -13.99 -34.88
C SER A 37 -2.42 -14.46 -33.56
N LYS A 38 -1.18 -14.08 -33.23
CA LYS A 38 -0.51 -14.52 -31.99
C LYS A 38 -0.71 -13.48 -30.89
N ALA A 39 -1.57 -13.79 -29.92
CA ALA A 39 -1.69 -12.99 -28.70
C ALA A 39 -0.42 -13.19 -27.86
N ILE A 40 0.36 -12.13 -27.70
CA ILE A 40 1.63 -12.18 -26.98
C ILE A 40 1.39 -11.67 -25.57
N SER A 41 1.60 -12.54 -24.59
CA SER A 41 1.41 -12.22 -23.19
C SER A 41 2.45 -11.21 -22.72
N SER A 42 2.01 -10.20 -21.98
CA SER A 42 2.84 -9.20 -21.29
C SER A 42 3.84 -9.80 -20.28
N TRP A 43 3.65 -11.07 -19.95
CA TRP A 43 4.35 -11.82 -18.94
C TRP A 43 5.24 -12.87 -19.59
N SER A 44 6.48 -12.99 -19.11
CA SER A 44 7.49 -13.87 -19.70
C SER A 44 6.98 -15.32 -19.72
N SER A 45 6.85 -15.91 -20.91
CA SER A 45 6.78 -17.36 -21.05
C SER A 45 8.18 -17.96 -20.90
N ILE A 46 8.25 -19.22 -20.48
CA ILE A 46 9.51 -19.97 -20.34
C ILE A 46 10.09 -20.34 -21.72
N GLU A 47 9.23 -20.38 -22.73
CA GLU A 47 9.59 -20.78 -24.09
C GLU A 47 10.03 -19.56 -24.92
N LYS A 48 11.24 -19.63 -25.49
CA LYS A 48 11.83 -18.57 -26.33
C LYS A 48 11.06 -18.32 -27.64
N GLU A 49 10.05 -19.13 -27.94
CA GLU A 49 9.28 -19.15 -29.18
C GLU A 49 8.12 -18.11 -29.19
N ASP A 50 7.86 -17.44 -28.06
CA ASP A 50 6.87 -16.36 -27.93
C ASP A 50 7.48 -14.95 -27.93
N VAL A 51 8.74 -14.81 -28.35
CA VAL A 51 9.42 -13.51 -28.36
C VAL A 51 9.10 -12.76 -29.67
N LEU A 52 8.50 -11.58 -29.55
CA LEU A 52 8.27 -10.66 -30.67
C LEU A 52 9.58 -10.32 -31.39
N ILE A 53 9.68 -10.69 -32.67
CA ILE A 53 10.80 -10.26 -33.52
C ILE A 53 10.48 -8.88 -34.08
N VAL A 54 11.19 -7.89 -33.56
CA VAL A 54 11.00 -6.47 -33.86
C VAL A 54 11.93 -6.07 -35.00
N LYS A 55 11.39 -5.62 -36.13
CA LYS A 55 12.18 -5.12 -37.27
C LYS A 55 12.64 -3.68 -37.09
N ASN A 56 11.81 -2.83 -36.49
CA ASN A 56 12.10 -1.40 -36.29
C ASN A 56 11.92 -0.99 -34.82
N LYS A 57 12.93 -0.34 -34.24
CA LYS A 57 12.92 0.07 -32.83
C LYS A 57 12.00 1.27 -32.58
N GLU A 58 11.77 2.10 -33.60
CA GLU A 58 10.95 3.31 -33.47
C GLU A 58 9.46 3.00 -33.29
N GLU A 59 8.97 1.94 -33.95
CA GLU A 59 7.57 1.48 -33.85
C GLU A 59 7.20 0.99 -32.44
N ILE A 60 8.20 0.53 -31.68
CA ILE A 60 8.02 -0.04 -30.33
C ILE A 60 8.33 0.97 -29.24
N MET A 61 8.93 2.12 -29.56
CA MET A 61 9.33 3.11 -28.55
C MET A 61 8.18 3.50 -27.59
N PRO A 62 6.93 3.75 -28.05
CA PRO A 62 5.83 4.05 -27.13
C PRO A 62 5.50 2.89 -26.20
N LEU A 63 5.49 1.65 -26.72
CA LEU A 63 5.23 0.44 -25.96
C LEU A 63 6.35 0.16 -24.94
N TYR A 64 7.60 0.41 -25.33
CA TYR A 64 8.78 0.25 -24.49
C TYR A 64 8.76 1.23 -23.31
N ILE A 65 8.50 2.52 -23.58
CA ILE A 65 8.38 3.56 -22.54
C ILE A 65 7.22 3.21 -21.59
N ALA A 66 6.06 2.85 -22.13
CA ALA A 66 4.90 2.47 -21.32
C ALA A 66 5.19 1.23 -20.45
N SER A 67 5.84 0.21 -21.01
CA SER A 67 6.25 -0.99 -20.27
C SER A 67 7.23 -0.66 -19.16
N PHE A 68 8.20 0.24 -19.41
CA PHE A 68 9.12 0.71 -18.39
C PHE A 68 8.40 1.36 -17.20
N PHE A 69 7.46 2.28 -17.45
CA PHE A 69 6.66 2.92 -16.39
C PHE A 69 5.78 1.91 -15.64
N LEU A 70 5.22 0.92 -16.34
CA LEU A 70 4.43 -0.13 -15.71
C LEU A 70 5.26 -0.97 -14.73
N TRP A 71 6.45 -1.40 -15.16
CA TRP A 71 7.39 -2.14 -14.31
C TRP A 71 7.94 -1.28 -13.16
N HIS A 72 8.19 0.00 -13.41
CA HIS A 72 8.59 0.95 -12.38
C HIS A 72 7.53 1.08 -11.28
N TYR A 73 6.25 1.21 -11.67
CA TYR A 73 5.15 1.26 -10.72
C TYR A 73 5.01 -0.04 -9.92
N MET A 74 5.08 -1.21 -10.57
CA MET A 74 5.01 -2.50 -9.86
C MET A 74 6.11 -2.63 -8.80
N ALA A 75 7.36 -2.33 -9.18
CA ALA A 75 8.47 -2.35 -8.25
C ALA A 75 8.27 -1.32 -7.13
N SER A 76 7.82 -0.11 -7.47
CA SER A 76 7.57 0.96 -6.51
C SER A 76 6.53 0.57 -5.46
N ILE A 77 5.43 -0.09 -5.81
CA ILE A 77 4.45 -0.56 -4.82
C ILE A 77 5.06 -1.61 -3.87
N LEU A 78 5.83 -2.56 -4.40
CA LEU A 78 6.44 -3.61 -3.57
C LEU A 78 7.40 -3.00 -2.54
N PHE A 79 8.22 -2.02 -2.96
CA PHE A 79 9.12 -1.31 -2.06
C PHE A 79 8.43 -0.24 -1.21
N ALA A 80 7.28 0.30 -1.63
CA ALA A 80 6.52 1.30 -0.88
C ALA A 80 6.08 0.77 0.49
N ILE A 81 5.61 -0.48 0.53
CA ILE A 81 5.15 -1.11 1.78
C ILE A 81 6.33 -1.30 2.75
N VAL A 82 7.52 -1.60 2.22
CA VAL A 82 8.77 -1.66 3.00
C VAL A 82 9.13 -0.28 3.53
N ALA A 83 9.14 0.76 2.67
CA ALA A 83 9.44 2.13 3.06
C ALA A 83 8.48 2.67 4.13
N ILE A 84 7.18 2.38 4.02
CA ILE A 84 6.17 2.73 5.03
C ILE A 84 6.48 2.01 6.36
N THR A 85 6.87 0.74 6.32
CA THR A 85 7.23 -0.01 7.53
C THR A 85 8.46 0.58 8.22
N ILE A 86 9.48 0.97 7.45
CA ILE A 86 10.67 1.66 7.97
C ILE A 86 10.30 3.02 8.58
N GLU A 87 9.46 3.81 7.90
CA GLU A 87 8.99 5.10 8.42
C GLU A 87 8.24 4.94 9.75
N ARG A 88 7.37 3.92 9.87
CA ARG A 88 6.71 3.58 11.14
C ARG A 88 7.71 3.16 12.22
N GLY A 89 8.79 2.47 11.83
CA GLY A 89 9.91 2.16 12.72
C GLY A 89 10.61 3.39 13.25
N CYS A 90 10.97 4.32 12.38
CA CYS A 90 11.55 5.60 12.78
C CYS A 90 10.62 6.39 13.71
N ALA A 91 9.31 6.43 13.42
CA ALA A 91 8.33 7.09 14.28
C ALA A 91 8.24 6.45 15.69
N THR A 92 8.42 5.13 15.79
CA THR A 92 8.45 4.41 17.08
C THR A 92 9.76 4.65 17.83
N LEU A 93 10.90 4.72 17.14
CA LEU A 93 12.22 4.95 17.76
C LEU A 93 12.36 6.39 18.26
N PHE A 94 11.92 7.37 17.46
CA PHE A 94 12.06 8.79 17.78
C PHE A 94 10.84 9.40 18.47
N MET A 95 10.08 8.57 19.18
CA MET A 95 8.81 8.95 19.80
C MET A 95 8.93 10.19 20.69
N GLU A 96 9.99 10.28 21.51
CA GLU A 96 10.20 11.38 22.47
C GLU A 96 10.23 12.77 21.83
N ASP A 97 10.78 12.89 20.61
CA ASP A 97 11.03 14.15 19.91
C ASP A 97 10.25 14.27 18.60
N TYR A 98 9.26 13.40 18.38
CA TYR A 98 8.60 13.30 17.08
C TYR A 98 7.78 14.54 16.70
N GLU A 99 7.15 15.18 17.69
CA GLU A 99 6.33 16.39 17.48
C GLU A 99 7.15 17.68 17.59
N SER A 100 8.28 17.69 18.31
CA SER A 100 9.11 18.87 18.52
C SER A 100 9.97 19.23 17.30
N ARG A 101 10.33 18.24 16.46
CA ARG A 101 11.05 18.46 15.20
C ARG A 101 10.29 17.89 14.01
N SER A 102 10.00 18.75 13.04
CA SER A 102 9.52 18.36 11.71
C SER A 102 10.58 17.52 10.98
N ARG A 103 10.51 16.19 11.06
CA ARG A 103 11.44 15.25 10.41
C ARG A 103 11.02 14.87 8.99
N ARG A 104 10.66 15.85 8.16
CA ARG A 104 10.26 15.63 6.76
C ARG A 104 11.37 15.02 5.89
N TYR A 105 12.62 15.10 6.33
CA TYR A 105 13.75 14.48 5.63
C TYR A 105 13.66 12.94 5.59
N ILE A 106 13.09 12.29 6.61
CA ILE A 106 12.96 10.82 6.66
C ILE A 106 12.15 10.29 5.47
N PRO A 107 10.89 10.74 5.25
CA PRO A 107 10.12 10.28 4.11
C PRO A 107 10.73 10.71 2.77
N ILE A 108 11.40 11.86 2.68
CA ILE A 108 12.06 12.31 1.44
C ILE A 108 13.23 11.38 1.08
N ILE A 109 14.09 11.03 2.03
CA ILE A 109 15.19 10.09 1.83
C ILE A 109 14.66 8.72 1.43
N LEU A 110 13.59 8.24 2.08
CA LEU A 110 12.95 6.97 1.72
C LEU A 110 12.44 6.98 0.28
N ILE A 111 11.79 8.06 -0.17
CA ILE A 111 11.35 8.21 -1.57
C ILE A 111 12.55 8.16 -2.53
N ILE A 112 13.62 8.90 -2.24
CA ILE A 112 14.81 8.93 -3.10
C ILE A 112 15.44 7.53 -3.20
N ILE A 113 15.61 6.84 -2.06
CA ILE A 113 16.17 5.48 -2.01
C ILE A 113 15.28 4.51 -2.77
N THR A 114 13.96 4.56 -2.56
CA THR A 114 13.03 3.68 -3.27
C THR A 114 13.13 3.88 -4.78
N ASN A 115 13.09 5.11 -5.28
CA ASN A 115 13.20 5.38 -6.72
C ASN A 115 14.58 5.01 -7.28
N ALA A 116 15.65 5.24 -6.52
CA ALA A 116 17.01 4.84 -6.91
C ALA A 116 17.16 3.32 -7.05
N ILE A 117 16.33 2.52 -6.37
CA ILE A 117 16.27 1.07 -6.51
C ILE A 117 15.31 0.66 -7.63
N THR A 118 14.11 1.23 -7.69
CA THR A 118 13.04 0.78 -8.59
C THR A 118 13.29 1.12 -10.05
N ILE A 119 13.97 2.25 -10.34
CA ILE A 119 14.30 2.68 -11.70
C ILE A 119 15.31 1.71 -12.38
N PRO A 120 16.46 1.38 -11.77
CA PRO A 120 17.33 0.34 -12.33
C PRO A 120 16.64 -1.03 -12.38
N TYR A 121 15.86 -1.36 -11.34
CA TYR A 121 15.14 -2.64 -11.29
C TYR A 121 14.19 -2.82 -12.48
N SER A 122 13.38 -1.80 -12.82
CA SER A 122 12.48 -1.86 -13.97
C SER A 122 13.23 -1.99 -15.29
N TYR A 123 14.38 -1.31 -15.42
CA TYR A 123 15.26 -1.45 -16.58
C TYR A 123 15.78 -2.89 -16.74
N PHE A 124 16.27 -3.52 -15.65
CA PHE A 124 16.79 -4.89 -15.71
C PHE A 124 15.71 -5.94 -16.00
N VAL A 125 14.52 -5.76 -15.43
CA VAL A 125 13.36 -6.64 -15.71
C VAL A 125 12.95 -6.53 -17.17
N LEU A 126 12.83 -5.31 -17.71
CA LEU A 126 12.42 -5.10 -19.10
C LEU A 126 13.40 -5.72 -20.11
N HIS A 127 14.69 -5.73 -19.79
CA HIS A 127 15.72 -6.38 -20.63
C HIS A 127 15.89 -7.87 -20.35
N ASN A 128 15.00 -8.48 -19.56
CA ASN A 128 15.07 -9.88 -19.13
C ASN A 128 16.45 -10.27 -18.56
N ARG A 129 17.16 -9.30 -17.95
CA ARG A 129 18.45 -9.52 -17.27
C ARG A 129 18.24 -10.04 -15.86
N LEU A 130 17.03 -9.90 -15.34
CA LEU A 130 16.62 -10.33 -14.02
C LEU A 130 15.71 -11.55 -14.18
N SER A 131 16.14 -12.70 -13.65
CA SER A 131 15.35 -13.92 -13.76
C SER A 131 14.01 -13.79 -13.03
N LEU A 132 12.97 -14.45 -13.53
CA LEU A 132 11.66 -14.49 -12.89
C LEU A 132 11.78 -14.96 -11.43
N LEU A 133 12.62 -15.97 -11.17
CA LEU A 133 12.88 -16.47 -9.82
C LEU A 133 13.43 -15.39 -8.88
N LEU A 134 14.33 -14.52 -9.36
CA LEU A 134 14.87 -13.43 -8.56
C LEU A 134 13.80 -12.35 -8.29
N SER A 135 12.92 -12.09 -9.25
CA SER A 135 11.78 -11.20 -9.03
C SER A 135 10.83 -11.75 -7.96
N TYR A 136 10.59 -13.06 -7.97
CA TYR A 136 9.75 -13.72 -6.97
C TYR A 136 10.37 -13.71 -5.58
N SER A 137 11.66 -14.06 -5.47
CA SER A 137 12.34 -14.06 -4.19
C SER A 137 12.34 -12.67 -3.56
N GLN A 138 12.48 -11.62 -4.36
CA GLN A 138 12.38 -10.22 -3.91
C GLN A 138 10.99 -9.88 -3.37
N GLY A 139 9.92 -10.27 -4.06
CA GLY A 139 8.55 -10.06 -3.62
C GLY A 139 8.25 -10.75 -2.28
N VAL A 140 8.69 -12.00 -2.14
CA VAL A 140 8.57 -12.77 -0.88
C VAL A 140 9.39 -12.11 0.23
N ALA A 141 10.64 -11.73 -0.03
CA ALA A 141 11.50 -11.07 0.94
C ALA A 141 10.89 -9.76 1.46
N ASN A 142 10.34 -8.92 0.58
CA ASN A 142 9.64 -7.70 0.97
C ASN A 142 8.40 -8.01 1.83
N GLY A 143 7.58 -8.99 1.45
CA GLY A 143 6.40 -9.40 2.23
C GLY A 143 6.77 -9.91 3.62
N THR A 144 7.80 -10.75 3.71
CA THR A 144 8.34 -11.27 4.97
C THR A 144 8.87 -10.14 5.86
N PHE A 145 9.64 -9.21 5.29
CA PHE A 145 10.14 -8.04 6.02
C PHE A 145 9.00 -7.20 6.60
N VAL A 146 7.97 -6.91 5.81
CA VAL A 146 6.80 -6.14 6.25
C VAL A 146 6.06 -6.86 7.39
N PHE A 147 5.87 -8.18 7.26
CA PHE A 147 5.19 -8.98 8.29
C PHE A 147 5.93 -8.95 9.63
N PHE A 148 7.23 -9.28 9.62
CA PHE A 148 8.04 -9.27 10.84
C PHE A 148 8.25 -7.85 11.39
N GLY A 149 8.46 -6.86 10.51
CA GLY A 149 8.58 -5.46 10.89
C GLY A 149 7.32 -4.96 11.59
N TYR A 150 6.13 -5.22 11.04
CA TYR A 150 4.87 -4.88 11.69
C TYR A 150 4.74 -5.58 13.05
N PHE A 151 5.04 -6.88 13.13
CA PHE A 151 4.96 -7.62 14.39
C PHE A 151 5.91 -7.08 15.46
N ALA A 152 7.16 -6.78 15.09
CA ALA A 152 8.14 -6.16 15.98
C ALA A 152 7.67 -4.80 16.48
N LEU A 153 7.19 -3.92 15.59
CA LEU A 153 6.66 -2.61 15.96
C LEU A 153 5.47 -2.71 16.90
N TRP A 154 4.56 -3.65 16.63
CA TRP A 154 3.43 -3.93 17.52
C TRP A 154 3.89 -4.35 18.92
N ARG A 155 4.86 -5.26 19.01
CA ARG A 155 5.41 -5.74 20.29
C ARG A 155 6.12 -4.63 21.07
N ILE A 156 6.92 -3.81 20.39
CA ILE A 156 7.63 -2.68 21.00
C ILE A 156 6.63 -1.66 21.56
N ASN A 157 5.62 -1.26 20.78
CA ASN A 157 4.62 -0.29 21.23
C ASN A 157 3.80 -0.83 22.43
N LEU A 158 3.43 -2.12 22.41
CA LEU A 158 2.76 -2.74 23.56
C LEU A 158 3.65 -2.84 24.81
N TYR A 159 4.94 -3.12 24.63
CA TYR A 159 5.91 -3.12 25.73
C TYR A 159 5.98 -1.76 26.41
N TRP A 160 6.12 -0.68 25.64
CA TRP A 160 6.14 0.68 26.17
C TRP A 160 4.84 1.06 26.88
N ARG A 161 3.68 0.67 26.33
CA ARG A 161 2.38 0.87 26.99
C ARG A 161 2.31 0.19 28.35
N ARG A 162 2.74 -1.07 28.44
CA ARG A 162 2.75 -1.84 29.71
C ARG A 162 3.74 -1.28 30.72
N LYS A 163 4.93 -0.86 30.26
CA LYS A 163 5.96 -0.26 31.11
C LYS A 163 5.44 1.03 31.76
N MET A 164 4.75 1.88 31.00
CA MET A 164 4.12 3.07 31.54
C MET A 164 3.01 2.76 32.54
N SER A 165 2.13 1.78 32.25
CA SER A 165 1.04 1.42 33.18
C SER A 165 1.54 0.75 34.47
N SER A 166 2.71 0.14 34.44
CA SER A 166 3.33 -0.53 35.59
C SER A 166 4.21 0.40 36.44
N THR A 167 4.47 1.64 35.99
CA THR A 167 5.28 2.60 36.74
C THR A 167 4.42 3.24 37.83
N LYS A 168 4.93 3.29 39.07
CA LYS A 168 4.19 3.81 40.23
C LYS A 168 3.86 5.31 40.03
N PRO A 169 2.69 5.79 40.50
CA PRO A 169 2.22 7.19 40.39
C PRO A 169 2.99 8.20 41.27
N GLY A 170 4.30 8.03 41.38
CA GLY A 170 5.21 8.92 42.12
C GLY A 170 6.56 9.10 41.43
N ASP A 171 6.88 8.30 40.40
CA ASP A 171 8.08 8.42 39.55
C ASP A 171 7.75 9.31 38.32
N HIS A 172 7.09 10.45 38.59
CA HIS A 172 6.50 11.34 37.59
C HIS A 172 7.54 12.08 36.73
N ASP A 173 8.80 12.12 37.15
CA ASP A 173 9.88 12.78 36.43
C ASP A 173 10.36 12.02 35.18
N LYS A 174 9.97 10.75 35.00
CA LYS A 174 10.43 9.93 33.86
C LYS A 174 9.48 9.90 32.65
N TYR A 175 8.21 10.27 32.79
CA TYR A 175 7.23 10.08 31.72
C TYR A 175 6.30 11.28 31.54
N SER A 176 6.56 12.08 30.49
CA SER A 176 5.70 13.20 30.12
C SER A 176 4.34 12.73 29.58
N LEU A 177 3.30 13.52 29.83
CA LEU A 177 1.94 13.30 29.31
C LEU A 177 1.95 13.14 27.77
N GLY A 178 2.81 13.89 27.08
CA GLY A 178 3.00 13.80 25.63
C GLY A 178 3.44 12.41 25.17
N ARG A 179 4.37 11.77 25.89
CA ARG A 179 4.84 10.41 25.56
C ARG A 179 3.73 9.37 25.65
N LYS A 180 2.84 9.50 26.64
CA LYS A 180 1.68 8.62 26.79
C LYS A 180 0.70 8.79 25.62
N PHE A 181 0.42 10.03 25.23
CA PHE A 181 -0.44 10.34 24.10
C PHE A 181 0.12 9.75 22.80
N GLN A 182 1.42 9.93 22.55
CA GLN A 182 2.11 9.43 21.36
C GLN A 182 2.10 7.90 21.27
N ILE A 183 2.29 7.18 22.39
CA ILE A 183 2.22 5.71 22.40
C ILE A 183 0.81 5.23 22.03
N GLU A 184 -0.23 5.85 22.60
CA GLU A 184 -1.61 5.45 22.34
C GLU A 184 -2.02 5.78 20.89
N GLU A 185 -1.57 6.92 20.36
CA GLU A 185 -1.75 7.28 18.95
C GLU A 185 -1.02 6.31 18.01
N ASN A 186 0.25 5.96 18.31
CA ASN A 186 1.02 5.00 17.53
C ASN A 186 0.37 3.61 17.53
N ILE A 187 -0.15 3.15 18.68
CA ILE A 187 -0.89 1.88 18.76
C ILE A 187 -2.18 1.93 17.94
N ARG A 188 -2.93 3.03 18.01
CA ARG A 188 -4.14 3.22 17.19
C ARG A 188 -3.81 3.24 15.70
N SER A 189 -2.71 3.89 15.33
CA SER A 189 -2.19 3.92 13.96
C SER A 189 -1.81 2.52 13.48
N LEU A 190 -1.08 1.75 14.30
CA LEU A 190 -0.72 0.36 13.99
C LEU A 190 -1.94 -0.56 13.89
N GLN A 191 -2.99 -0.36 14.70
CA GLN A 191 -4.24 -1.13 14.57
C GLN A 191 -4.92 -0.92 13.22
N LEU A 192 -4.90 0.32 12.71
CA LEU A 192 -5.38 0.63 11.37
C LEU A 192 -4.48 -0.01 10.30
N ALA A 193 -3.16 0.14 10.46
CA ALA A 193 -2.17 -0.45 9.58
C ALA A 193 -2.25 -1.99 9.55
N LYS A 194 -2.64 -2.65 10.64
CA LYS A 194 -2.79 -4.12 10.71
C LYS A 194 -3.66 -4.67 9.60
N LYS A 195 -4.84 -4.06 9.43
CA LYS A 195 -5.83 -4.48 8.44
C LYS A 195 -5.31 -4.24 7.03
N LEU A 196 -4.63 -3.12 6.82
CA LEU A 196 -3.97 -2.79 5.56
C LEU A 196 -2.90 -3.82 5.21
N VAL A 197 -1.97 -4.09 6.14
CA VAL A 197 -0.89 -5.06 5.98
C VAL A 197 -1.44 -6.47 5.69
N ILE A 198 -2.46 -6.92 6.43
CA ILE A 198 -3.09 -8.22 6.17
C ILE A 198 -3.69 -8.26 4.75
N ALA A 199 -4.45 -7.24 4.36
CA ALA A 199 -5.03 -7.18 3.02
C ALA A 199 -3.96 -7.16 1.92
N SER A 200 -2.89 -6.38 2.09
CA SER A 200 -1.77 -6.33 1.14
C SER A 200 -1.05 -7.67 1.04
N LEU A 201 -0.75 -8.32 2.16
CA LEU A 201 -0.07 -9.62 2.17
C LEU A 201 -0.94 -10.72 1.55
N THR A 202 -2.24 -10.74 1.85
CA THR A 202 -3.18 -11.67 1.22
C THR A 202 -3.28 -11.43 -0.28
N TYR A 203 -3.31 -10.17 -0.72
CA TYR A 203 -3.32 -9.82 -2.13
C TYR A 203 -2.07 -10.31 -2.86
N ILE A 204 -0.88 -9.97 -2.32
CA ILE A 204 0.41 -10.39 -2.88
C ILE A 204 0.48 -11.92 -2.93
N LEU A 205 0.10 -12.63 -1.86
CA LEU A 205 0.09 -14.08 -1.84
C LEU A 205 -0.82 -14.66 -2.92
N PHE A 206 -2.03 -14.13 -3.07
CA PHE A 206 -2.98 -14.60 -4.09
C PHE A 206 -2.46 -14.35 -5.50
N THR A 207 -1.90 -13.16 -5.78
CA THR A 207 -1.26 -12.87 -7.07
C THR A 207 -0.08 -13.80 -7.32
N LEU A 208 0.77 -14.07 -6.33
CA LEU A 208 1.88 -15.02 -6.49
C LEU A 208 1.41 -16.44 -6.81
N VAL A 209 0.35 -16.92 -6.16
CA VAL A 209 -0.22 -18.25 -6.44
C VAL A 209 -0.71 -18.32 -7.88
N ILE A 210 -1.50 -17.35 -8.35
CA ILE A 210 -1.98 -17.34 -9.75
C ILE A 210 -0.81 -17.28 -10.72
N LEU A 211 0.24 -16.54 -10.38
CA LEU A 211 1.41 -16.40 -11.23
C LEU A 211 2.17 -17.72 -11.37
N VAL A 212 2.37 -18.44 -10.26
CA VAL A 212 2.96 -19.79 -10.29
C VAL A 212 2.11 -20.75 -11.11
N PHE A 213 0.78 -20.72 -10.94
CA PHE A 213 -0.14 -21.56 -11.72
C PHE A 213 -0.06 -21.27 -13.22
N SER A 214 0.08 -19.98 -13.59
CA SER A 214 0.25 -19.53 -14.97
C SER A 214 1.61 -19.92 -15.53
N THR A 215 2.70 -19.71 -14.79
CA THR A 215 4.06 -20.02 -15.25
C THR A 215 4.31 -21.52 -15.39
N LEU A 216 3.79 -22.35 -14.47
CA LEU A 216 3.96 -23.81 -14.51
C LEU A 216 2.89 -24.52 -15.34
N GLN A 217 1.93 -23.78 -15.92
CA GLN A 217 0.82 -24.34 -16.71
C GLN A 217 0.09 -25.49 -16.00
N ILE A 218 -0.15 -25.36 -14.68
CA ILE A 218 -0.73 -26.43 -13.84
C ILE A 218 -2.14 -26.81 -14.32
N VAL A 219 -2.93 -25.82 -14.74
CA VAL A 219 -4.27 -26.01 -15.33
C VAL A 219 -4.34 -25.23 -16.65
N PRO A 220 -3.91 -25.82 -17.77
CA PRO A 220 -3.81 -25.12 -19.06
C PRO A 220 -5.16 -24.57 -19.56
N GLN A 221 -6.26 -25.23 -19.20
CA GLN A 221 -7.63 -24.83 -19.58
C GLN A 221 -8.01 -23.45 -19.04
N LEU A 222 -7.39 -23.00 -17.95
CA LEU A 222 -7.65 -21.70 -17.32
C LEU A 222 -6.60 -20.64 -17.69
N ASN A 223 -5.69 -20.91 -18.64
CA ASN A 223 -4.59 -20.01 -18.97
C ASN A 223 -5.09 -18.61 -19.40
N PHE A 224 -6.18 -18.53 -20.16
CA PHE A 224 -6.81 -17.26 -20.51
C PHE A 224 -7.23 -16.44 -19.28
N ILE A 225 -7.81 -17.10 -18.27
CA ILE A 225 -8.24 -16.45 -17.01
C ILE A 225 -7.02 -15.96 -16.22
N TYR A 226 -5.95 -16.76 -16.18
CA TYR A 226 -4.71 -16.37 -15.51
C TYR A 226 -4.06 -15.14 -16.15
N VAL A 227 -3.93 -15.13 -17.48
CA VAL A 227 -3.37 -13.99 -18.23
C VAL A 227 -4.24 -12.74 -18.04
N HIS A 228 -5.57 -12.88 -18.15
CA HIS A 228 -6.48 -11.76 -17.96
C HIS A 228 -6.42 -11.19 -16.53
N TYR A 229 -6.33 -12.06 -15.52
CA TYR A 229 -6.14 -11.63 -14.14
C TYR A 229 -4.79 -10.91 -13.97
N MET A 230 -3.70 -11.46 -14.50
CA MET A 230 -2.36 -10.86 -14.40
C MET A 230 -2.26 -9.49 -15.07
N ASP A 231 -2.93 -9.29 -16.19
CA ASP A 231 -2.95 -7.99 -16.86
C ASP A 231 -3.70 -6.92 -16.07
N ASN A 232 -4.67 -7.31 -15.25
CA ASN A 232 -5.51 -6.39 -14.46
C ASN A 232 -5.10 -6.29 -12.98
N CYS A 233 -4.30 -7.24 -12.46
CA CYS A 233 -3.92 -7.28 -11.05
C CYS A 233 -3.14 -6.02 -10.62
N ILE A 234 -2.41 -5.39 -11.54
CA ILE A 234 -1.63 -4.18 -11.30
C ILE A 234 -2.54 -3.01 -10.91
N LEU A 235 -3.65 -2.84 -11.64
CA LEU A 235 -4.63 -1.79 -11.38
C LEU A 235 -5.55 -2.17 -10.22
N LEU A 236 -5.91 -3.44 -10.11
CA LEU A 236 -6.74 -3.98 -9.04
C LEU A 236 -6.10 -3.80 -7.65
N ALA A 237 -4.77 -3.84 -7.56
CA ALA A 237 -4.03 -3.63 -6.32
C ALA A 237 -4.37 -2.27 -5.68
N ALA A 238 -4.37 -1.19 -6.46
CA ALA A 238 -4.69 0.15 -5.97
C ALA A 238 -6.15 0.26 -5.52
N PHE A 239 -7.07 -0.38 -6.23
CA PHE A 239 -8.47 -0.45 -5.85
C PHE A 239 -8.66 -1.19 -4.51
N VAL A 240 -8.06 -2.38 -4.36
CA VAL A 240 -8.11 -3.18 -3.13
C VAL A 240 -7.55 -2.39 -1.94
N MET A 241 -6.44 -1.71 -2.13
CA MET A 241 -5.80 -0.89 -1.09
C MET A 241 -6.68 0.31 -0.68
N SER A 242 -7.24 1.01 -1.64
CA SER A 242 -8.12 2.17 -1.41
C SER A 242 -9.40 1.77 -0.67
N VAL A 243 -10.02 0.67 -1.11
CA VAL A 243 -11.19 0.07 -0.45
C VAL A 243 -10.83 -0.34 0.99
N THR A 244 -9.70 -1.01 1.17
CA THR A 244 -9.23 -1.43 2.50
C THR A 244 -9.04 -0.22 3.42
N LEU A 245 -8.37 0.85 2.97
CA LEU A 245 -8.17 2.08 3.74
C LEU A 245 -9.51 2.69 4.19
N LEU A 246 -10.48 2.75 3.27
CA LEU A 246 -11.81 3.29 3.54
C LEU A 246 -12.55 2.49 4.62
N PHE A 247 -12.44 1.17 4.60
CA PHE A 247 -13.05 0.29 5.61
C PHE A 247 -12.25 0.16 6.91
N CYS A 248 -10.96 0.50 6.91
CA CYS A 248 -10.11 0.46 8.10
C CYS A 248 -10.52 1.50 9.14
N SER A 249 -10.79 2.74 8.71
CA SER A 249 -11.20 3.81 9.61
C SER A 249 -12.72 3.84 9.78
N ARG A 250 -13.19 3.64 11.02
CA ARG A 250 -14.63 3.70 11.35
C ARG A 250 -15.23 5.05 10.95
N SER A 251 -14.48 6.14 11.12
CA SER A 251 -14.92 7.49 10.76
C SER A 251 -15.09 7.65 9.26
N TRP A 252 -14.14 7.16 8.46
CA TRP A 252 -14.21 7.22 6.99
C TRP A 252 -15.29 6.31 6.44
N ARG A 253 -15.39 5.07 6.93
CA ARG A 253 -16.46 4.14 6.58
C ARG A 253 -17.85 4.73 6.87
N ARG A 254 -18.03 5.36 8.03
CA ARG A 254 -19.31 5.95 8.43
C ARG A 254 -19.63 7.17 7.57
N LYS A 255 -18.67 8.06 7.34
CA LYS A 255 -18.84 9.23 6.48
C LYS A 255 -19.18 8.80 5.04
N PHE A 256 -18.42 7.88 4.46
CA PHE A 256 -18.67 7.33 3.12
C PHE A 256 -20.05 6.67 3.00
N LYS A 257 -20.49 5.90 4.01
CA LYS A 257 -21.84 5.30 4.01
C LYS A 257 -22.96 6.32 4.14
N ASN A 258 -22.73 7.40 4.88
CA ASN A 258 -23.75 8.44 5.12
C ASN A 258 -23.86 9.42 3.94
N ASP A 259 -22.74 9.67 3.25
CA ASP A 259 -22.64 10.58 2.09
C ASP A 259 -22.91 9.85 0.75
N LEU A 260 -23.07 8.52 0.76
CA LEU A 260 -23.48 7.74 -0.41
C LEU A 260 -24.98 7.98 -0.70
N PRO A 261 -25.34 8.59 -1.86
CA PRO A 261 -26.71 9.01 -2.14
C PRO A 261 -27.71 7.85 -2.12
N PHE A 262 -27.27 6.64 -2.48
CA PHE A 262 -28.13 5.44 -2.50
C PHE A 262 -28.37 4.82 -1.11
N VAL A 263 -27.51 5.07 -0.12
CA VAL A 263 -27.62 4.45 1.23
C VAL A 263 -28.29 5.39 2.23
N HIS A 264 -28.26 6.69 1.96
CA HIS A 264 -28.88 7.74 2.78
C HIS A 264 -30.38 7.48 3.04
N ASN A 265 -31.10 7.01 2.02
CA ASN A 265 -32.55 6.74 2.11
C ASN A 265 -32.91 5.53 3.00
N PHE A 266 -31.98 4.58 3.20
CA PHE A 266 -32.22 3.38 4.04
C PHE A 266 -31.84 3.57 5.51
N LEU A 267 -30.97 4.54 5.83
CA LEU A 267 -30.43 4.74 7.19
C LEU A 267 -31.19 5.80 8.01
N ASN A 268 -32.01 6.64 7.38
CA ASN A 268 -32.69 7.77 8.05
C ASN A 268 -33.61 7.36 9.21
N THR A 269 -34.05 6.11 9.28
CA THR A 269 -34.84 5.61 10.43
C THR A 269 -34.01 5.40 11.71
N ARG A 270 -32.66 5.39 11.65
CA ARG A 270 -31.77 5.17 12.82
C ARG A 270 -30.94 6.38 13.27
N VAL A 271 -30.88 7.45 12.48
CA VAL A 271 -29.94 8.58 12.72
C VAL A 271 -30.30 9.44 13.94
N SER A 272 -31.58 9.48 14.34
CA SER A 272 -32.04 10.27 15.50
C SER A 272 -31.36 9.88 16.83
N GLN A 273 -31.10 8.58 17.07
CA GLN A 273 -30.41 8.12 18.29
C GLN A 273 -28.90 8.40 18.30
N SER A 274 -28.26 8.50 17.13
CA SER A 274 -26.79 8.66 17.06
C SER A 274 -26.33 10.09 17.31
N ASN A 275 -27.14 11.08 16.94
CA ASN A 275 -26.83 12.49 17.20
C ASN A 275 -26.92 12.82 18.70
N LEU A 276 -27.83 12.18 19.43
CA LEU A 276 -27.94 12.32 20.89
C LEU A 276 -26.68 11.80 21.62
N LEU A 277 -26.14 10.67 21.16
CA LEU A 277 -24.95 10.02 21.73
C LEU A 277 -23.65 10.80 21.44
N ILE A 278 -23.56 11.45 20.28
CA ILE A 278 -22.44 12.34 19.94
C ILE A 278 -22.50 13.63 20.75
N LEU A 279 -23.71 14.18 20.98
CA LEU A 279 -23.91 15.36 21.82
C LEU A 279 -23.53 15.09 23.29
N LEU A 280 -23.89 13.90 23.81
CA LEU A 280 -23.51 13.44 25.16
C LEU A 280 -21.99 13.21 25.28
N SER A 281 -21.37 12.57 24.28
CA SER A 281 -19.92 12.32 24.29
C SER A 281 -19.07 13.60 24.17
N ASN A 282 -19.56 14.62 23.47
CA ASN A 282 -18.89 15.93 23.42
C ASN A 282 -19.01 16.68 24.74
N LYS A 283 -20.17 16.60 25.41
CA LYS A 283 -20.37 17.11 26.78
C LYS A 283 -19.42 16.45 27.78
N ASP A 284 -19.25 15.13 27.71
CA ASP A 284 -18.33 14.41 28.60
C ASP A 284 -16.86 14.81 28.37
N SER A 285 -16.50 15.11 27.12
CA SER A 285 -15.15 15.58 26.77
C SER A 285 -14.90 17.01 27.28
N GLU A 286 -15.87 17.92 27.10
CA GLU A 286 -15.79 19.28 27.65
C GLU A 286 -15.72 19.27 29.19
N THR A 287 -16.49 18.41 29.85
CA THR A 287 -16.45 18.24 31.30
C THR A 287 -15.08 17.75 31.79
N TYR A 288 -14.42 16.88 31.02
CA TYR A 288 -13.05 16.42 31.29
C TYR A 288 -12.02 17.55 31.16
N PHE A 289 -12.16 18.41 30.15
CA PHE A 289 -11.27 19.58 29.96
C PHE A 289 -11.50 20.66 31.02
N GLU A 290 -12.73 20.88 31.48
CA GLU A 290 -13.01 21.79 32.59
C GLU A 290 -12.48 21.27 33.92
N GLN A 291 -12.62 19.97 34.21
CA GLN A 291 -12.02 19.36 35.40
C GLN A 291 -10.49 19.46 35.39
N LEU A 292 -9.86 19.31 34.22
CA LEU A 292 -8.43 19.52 34.04
C LEU A 292 -8.01 20.97 34.29
N LYS A 293 -8.81 21.94 33.82
CA LYS A 293 -8.58 23.37 34.03
C LYS A 293 -8.70 23.75 35.51
N HIS A 294 -9.64 23.15 36.24
CA HIS A 294 -9.81 23.34 37.68
C HIS A 294 -8.75 22.64 38.53
N ALA A 295 -8.16 21.55 38.06
CA ALA A 295 -7.07 20.86 38.76
C ALA A 295 -5.69 21.55 38.60
N TRP A 296 -5.59 22.54 37.72
CA TRP A 296 -4.37 23.29 37.40
C TRP A 296 -4.44 24.77 37.83
N ALA A 297 -5.52 25.18 38.51
CA ALA A 297 -5.66 26.47 39.17
C ALA A 297 -5.53 26.29 40.69
#